data_AF-A0A919ASK3-F1
#
_entry.id   AF-A0A919ASK3-F1
#
_cell.length_a   1.000
_cell.length_b   1.000
_cell.length_c   1.000
_cell.angle_alpha   90.00
_cell.angle_beta   90.00
_cell.angle_gamma   90.00
#
_symmetry.space_group_name_H-M   'P 1'
#
loop_
_entity.id
_entity.type
_entity.pdbx_description
1 polymer ?
#
loop_
_entity_poly.entity_id
_entity_poly.type
_entity_poly.pdbx_seq_one_letter_code
_entity_poly.pdbx_strand_id
1 'polypeptide(L)'
;MTAPHRPEARPVRAGQAPVVAAVAAGGGLGAAARYAATLWWPTGPDGFPWTVLLVNVVGCAVIGAFMVAVTEVWSPHRLVRPFFGTGVLGGFTTFSTYAVDIRHLLGTGHPGTALAYLAATPLAALTAVWLAAAAARRALRGRHRLAPATGSKGGARA
;
A
#
# COMPACT_ATOMS: atom_id res chain seq x y z
N MET A 1 23.21 48.43 -8.91
CA MET A 1 21.87 47.86 -9.19
C MET A 1 22.08 46.46 -9.77
N THR A 2 22.30 45.48 -8.92
CA THR A 2 22.54 44.07 -9.27
C THR A 2 21.20 43.33 -9.23
N ALA A 3 20.77 42.76 -10.35
CA ALA A 3 19.55 41.97 -10.42
C ALA A 3 19.65 40.74 -9.50
N PRO A 4 18.58 40.35 -8.79
CA PRO A 4 18.58 39.13 -8.00
C PRO A 4 18.65 37.90 -8.92
N HIS A 5 19.64 37.04 -8.68
CA HIS A 5 19.72 35.69 -9.25
C HIS A 5 18.43 34.92 -8.91
N ARG A 6 17.54 34.74 -9.89
CA ARG A 6 16.43 33.79 -9.75
C ARG A 6 17.03 32.38 -9.81
N PRO A 7 16.78 31.50 -8.82
CA PRO A 7 17.19 30.12 -8.93
C PRO A 7 16.49 29.49 -10.14
N GLU A 8 17.26 29.07 -11.14
CA GLU A 8 16.75 28.31 -12.27
C GLU A 8 16.10 27.04 -11.72
N ALA A 9 14.79 26.92 -11.90
CA ALA A 9 14.03 25.74 -11.52
C ALA A 9 14.52 24.56 -12.37
N ARG A 10 15.49 23.80 -11.86
CA ARG A 10 16.01 22.59 -12.48
C ARG A 10 14.81 21.69 -12.85
N PRO A 11 14.65 21.26 -14.11
CA PRO A 11 13.44 20.59 -14.54
C PRO A 11 13.27 19.30 -13.74
N VAL A 12 12.20 19.23 -12.95
CA VAL A 12 11.81 18.11 -12.06
C VAL A 12 11.82 16.73 -12.77
N ARG A 13 11.79 16.75 -14.11
CA ARG A 13 11.77 15.59 -15.00
C ARG A 13 13.13 14.91 -15.21
N ALA A 14 14.26 15.61 -15.03
CA ALA A 14 15.57 15.03 -15.25
C ALA A 14 15.87 13.95 -14.19
N GLY A 15 15.91 12.68 -14.61
CA GLY A 15 16.18 11.53 -13.72
C GLY A 15 14.96 10.76 -13.21
N GLN A 16 13.74 11.05 -13.68
CA GLN A 16 12.52 10.31 -13.29
C GLN A 16 12.31 9.00 -14.06
N ALA A 17 12.99 8.79 -15.19
CA ALA A 17 12.80 7.60 -16.02
C ALA A 17 12.96 6.27 -15.24
N PRO A 18 13.96 6.09 -14.36
CA PRO A 18 14.06 4.89 -13.53
C PRO A 18 12.92 4.73 -12.53
N VAL A 19 12.37 5.84 -12.02
CA VAL A 19 11.22 5.82 -11.10
C VAL A 19 9.97 5.40 -11.84
N VAL A 20 9.71 5.97 -13.02
CA VAL A 20 8.56 5.61 -13.87
C VAL A 20 8.65 4.15 -14.29
N ALA A 21 9.81 3.67 -14.71
CA ALA A 21 10.02 2.26 -15.05
C ALA A 21 9.73 1.33 -13.85
N ALA A 22 10.18 1.72 -12.65
CA ALA A 22 9.90 0.97 -11.42
C ALA A 22 8.40 0.95 -11.09
N VAL A 23 7.70 2.09 -11.19
CA VAL A 23 6.24 2.15 -10.99
C VAL A 23 5.51 1.31 -12.02
N ALA A 24 5.90 1.37 -13.29
CA ALA A 24 5.28 0.61 -14.37
C ALA A 24 5.45 -0.91 -14.18
N ALA A 25 6.66 -1.37 -13.87
CA ALA A 25 6.93 -2.77 -13.60
C ALA A 25 6.15 -3.29 -12.38
N GLY A 26 6.14 -2.52 -11.29
CA GLY A 26 5.34 -2.85 -10.11
C GLY A 26 3.84 -2.85 -10.40
N GLY A 27 3.36 -1.84 -11.13
CA GLY A 27 1.96 -1.69 -11.50
C GLY A 27 1.46 -2.84 -12.36
N GLY A 28 2.24 -3.27 -13.35
CA GLY A 28 1.94 -4.46 -14.16
C GLY A 28 1.84 -5.72 -13.31
N LEU A 29 2.80 -5.92 -12.39
CA LEU A 29 2.78 -7.07 -11.47
C LEU A 29 1.55 -7.05 -10.55
N GLY A 30 1.24 -5.90 -9.95
CA GLY A 30 0.08 -5.74 -9.08
C GLY A 30 -1.24 -5.99 -9.82
N ALA A 31 -1.38 -5.41 -11.00
CA ALA A 31 -2.57 -5.59 -11.84
C ALA A 31 -2.74 -7.04 -12.30
N ALA A 32 -1.65 -7.72 -12.67
CA ALA A 32 -1.65 -9.13 -13.02
C ALA A 32 -2.07 -10.01 -11.83
N ALA A 33 -1.55 -9.73 -10.63
CA ALA A 33 -1.93 -10.45 -9.41
C ALA A 33 -3.41 -10.26 -9.06
N ARG A 34 -3.93 -9.03 -9.17
CA ARG A 34 -5.38 -8.76 -9.00
C ARG A 34 -6.20 -9.51 -10.04
N TYR A 35 -5.77 -9.48 -11.31
CA TYR A 35 -6.47 -10.17 -12.38
C TYR A 35 -6.50 -11.69 -12.13
N ALA A 36 -5.37 -12.28 -11.73
CA ALA A 36 -5.31 -13.69 -11.34
C ALA A 36 -6.27 -14.01 -10.18
N ALA A 37 -6.36 -13.14 -9.17
CA ALA A 37 -7.32 -13.30 -8.07
C ALA A 37 -8.77 -13.32 -8.58
N THR A 38 -9.12 -12.47 -9.55
CA THR A 38 -10.47 -12.47 -10.17
C THR A 38 -10.76 -13.71 -11.01
N LEU A 39 -9.73 -14.38 -11.55
CA LEU A 39 -9.89 -15.65 -12.24
C LEU A 39 -10.09 -16.82 -11.27
N TRP A 40 -9.37 -16.83 -10.14
CA TRP A 40 -9.48 -17.90 -9.14
C TRP A 40 -10.73 -17.80 -8.28
N TRP A 41 -11.19 -16.58 -8.00
CA TRP A 41 -12.42 -16.33 -7.25
C TRP A 41 -13.30 -15.36 -8.05
N PRO A 42 -14.02 -15.83 -9.06
CA PRO A 42 -14.92 -14.97 -9.82
C PRO A 42 -16.11 -14.55 -8.97
N THR A 43 -16.60 -13.33 -9.19
CA THR A 43 -17.85 -12.85 -8.59
C THR A 43 -19.00 -13.19 -9.52
N GLY A 44 -20.03 -13.89 -9.03
CA GLY A 44 -21.24 -14.15 -9.80
C GLY A 44 -22.03 -12.86 -10.09
N PRO A 45 -22.93 -12.84 -11.08
CA PRO A 45 -23.65 -11.63 -11.51
C PRO A 45 -24.39 -10.90 -10.39
N ASP A 46 -24.95 -11.67 -9.46
CA ASP A 46 -25.74 -11.18 -8.33
C ASP A 46 -25.01 -11.34 -6.98
N GLY A 47 -23.75 -11.77 -7.04
CA GLY A 47 -22.94 -12.09 -5.87
C GLY A 47 -22.29 -10.87 -5.23
N PHE A 48 -21.99 -10.98 -3.94
CA PHE A 48 -21.18 -9.96 -3.26
C PHE A 48 -19.72 -9.98 -3.80
N PRO A 49 -19.12 -8.83 -4.19
CA PRO A 49 -17.79 -8.79 -4.82
C PRO A 49 -16.61 -9.00 -3.86
N TRP A 50 -16.54 -10.20 -3.27
CA TRP A 50 -15.55 -10.58 -2.27
C TRP A 50 -14.11 -10.43 -2.73
N THR A 51 -13.82 -10.76 -3.98
CA THR A 51 -12.44 -10.73 -4.50
C THR A 51 -11.89 -9.32 -4.53
N VAL A 52 -12.66 -8.39 -5.07
CA VAL A 52 -12.26 -6.97 -5.15
C VAL A 52 -12.23 -6.35 -3.75
N LEU A 53 -13.18 -6.73 -2.86
CA LEU A 53 -13.12 -6.33 -1.45
C LEU A 53 -11.79 -6.75 -0.82
N LEU A 54 -11.45 -8.04 -0.90
CA LEU A 54 -10.27 -8.61 -0.25
C LEU A 54 -8.97 -8.07 -0.84
N VAL A 55 -8.91 -7.92 -2.17
CA VAL A 55 -7.75 -7.31 -2.84
C VAL A 55 -7.51 -5.88 -2.32
N ASN A 56 -8.56 -5.07 -2.19
CA ASN A 56 -8.44 -3.72 -1.62
C ASN A 56 -8.02 -3.75 -0.15
N VAL A 57 -8.67 -4.58 0.69
CA VAL A 57 -8.38 -4.69 2.12
C VAL A 57 -6.96 -5.18 2.38
N VAL A 58 -6.52 -6.22 1.67
CA VAL A 58 -5.16 -6.77 1.79
C VAL A 58 -4.14 -5.75 1.31
N GLY A 59 -4.36 -5.10 0.16
CA GLY A 59 -3.45 -4.05 -0.32
C GLY A 59 -3.32 -2.89 0.68
N CYS A 60 -4.43 -2.49 1.29
CA CYS A 60 -4.49 -1.49 2.35
C CYS A 60 -3.77 -1.93 3.64
N ALA A 61 -3.92 -3.19 4.07
CA ALA A 61 -3.14 -3.74 5.18
C ALA A 61 -1.63 -3.69 4.88
N VAL A 62 -1.25 -4.15 3.70
CA VAL A 62 0.16 -4.23 3.28
C VAL A 62 0.79 -2.83 3.18
N ILE A 63 0.10 -1.83 2.61
CA ILE A 63 0.65 -0.46 2.57
C ILE A 63 0.79 0.13 3.99
N GLY A 64 -0.15 -0.16 4.90
CA GLY A 64 -0.07 0.29 6.30
C GLY A 64 1.17 -0.24 7.02
N ALA A 65 1.46 -1.54 6.88
CA ALA A 65 2.66 -2.15 7.43
C ALA A 65 3.94 -1.70 6.70
N PHE A 66 3.90 -1.60 5.36
CA PHE A 66 5.03 -1.18 4.55
C PHE A 66 5.48 0.24 4.90
N MET A 67 4.55 1.16 5.10
CA MET A 67 4.88 2.54 5.47
C MET A 67 5.63 2.59 6.79
N VAL A 68 5.17 1.85 7.82
CA VAL A 68 5.90 1.73 9.10
C VAL A 68 7.32 1.20 8.89
N ALA A 69 7.48 0.14 8.10
CA ALA A 69 8.79 -0.45 7.84
C ALA A 69 9.77 0.56 7.20
N VAL A 70 9.33 1.30 6.18
CA VAL A 70 10.20 2.22 5.44
C VAL A 70 10.37 3.59 6.10
N THR A 71 9.64 3.89 7.17
CA THR A 71 9.80 5.14 7.94
C THR A 71 10.47 4.93 9.29
N GLU A 72 10.26 3.78 9.92
CA GLU A 72 10.71 3.52 11.30
C GLU A 72 11.83 2.47 11.41
N VAL A 73 12.06 1.63 10.38
CA VAL A 73 13.02 0.51 10.45
C VAL A 73 14.25 0.76 9.59
N TRP A 74 14.05 1.03 8.30
CA TRP A 74 15.14 1.29 7.38
C TRP A 74 14.79 2.45 6.46
N SER A 75 15.80 3.06 5.83
CA SER A 75 15.62 3.92 4.65
C SER A 75 15.94 3.13 3.39
N PRO A 76 14.94 2.73 2.57
CA PRO A 76 15.20 1.90 1.41
C PRO A 76 15.84 2.70 0.28
N HIS A 77 16.39 1.99 -0.71
CA HIS A 77 16.74 2.60 -1.99
C HIS A 77 15.54 3.37 -2.58
N ARG A 78 15.80 4.52 -3.21
CA ARG A 78 14.78 5.47 -3.69
C ARG A 78 13.69 4.86 -4.58
N LEU A 79 13.97 3.73 -5.24
CA LEU A 79 13.04 3.04 -6.14
C LEU A 79 12.08 2.08 -5.45
N VAL A 80 12.35 1.65 -4.21
CA VAL A 80 11.51 0.67 -3.50
C VAL A 80 10.12 1.23 -3.20
N ARG A 81 10.04 2.48 -2.74
CA ARG A 81 8.75 3.13 -2.45
C ARG A 81 7.90 3.31 -3.72
N PRO A 82 8.42 3.86 -4.84
CA PRO A 82 7.68 3.91 -6.10
C PRO A 82 7.31 2.53 -6.65
N PHE A 83 8.25 1.57 -6.66
CA PHE A 83 8.00 0.23 -7.17
C PHE A 83 6.88 -0.48 -6.40
N PHE A 84 7.00 -0.55 -5.07
CA PHE A 84 6.10 -1.36 -4.25
C PHE A 84 4.85 -0.61 -3.83
N GLY A 85 5.00 0.62 -3.32
CA GLY A 85 3.88 1.42 -2.82
C GLY A 85 2.98 1.90 -3.95
N THR A 86 3.54 2.64 -4.92
CA THR A 86 2.75 3.17 -6.04
C THR A 86 2.52 2.13 -7.14
N GLY A 87 3.54 1.34 -7.49
CA GLY A 87 3.43 0.31 -8.51
C GLY A 87 2.62 -0.89 -8.03
N VAL A 88 3.23 -1.82 -7.29
CA VAL A 88 2.60 -3.10 -6.91
C VAL A 88 1.29 -2.90 -6.18
N LEU A 89 1.26 -2.13 -5.09
CA LEU A 89 0.04 -1.96 -4.30
C LEU A 89 -1.00 -1.09 -5.03
N GLY A 90 -0.56 -0.10 -5.81
CA GLY A 90 -1.46 0.72 -6.62
C GLY A 90 -2.10 -0.04 -7.79
N GLY A 91 -1.38 -0.98 -8.41
CA GLY A 91 -1.92 -1.87 -9.45
C GLY A 91 -2.73 -3.03 -8.89
N PHE A 92 -2.36 -3.54 -7.72
CA PHE A 92 -3.07 -4.60 -7.01
C PHE A 92 -4.43 -4.12 -6.52
N THR A 93 -4.51 -2.96 -5.87
CA THR A 93 -5.81 -2.38 -5.45
C THR A 93 -6.55 -1.72 -6.61
N THR A 94 -7.88 -1.58 -6.51
CA THR A 94 -8.70 -0.96 -7.55
C THR A 94 -9.96 -0.30 -6.99
N PHE A 95 -10.08 1.01 -7.21
CA PHE A 95 -11.31 1.74 -6.96
C PHE A 95 -12.26 1.74 -8.17
N SER A 96 -11.71 1.69 -9.39
CA SER A 96 -12.52 1.73 -10.61
C SER A 96 -13.36 0.47 -10.79
N THR A 97 -12.79 -0.72 -10.55
CA THR A 97 -13.54 -1.98 -10.58
C THR A 97 -14.61 -1.99 -9.50
N TYR A 98 -14.25 -1.60 -8.27
CA TYR A 98 -15.19 -1.43 -7.16
C TYR A 98 -16.40 -0.55 -7.52
N ALA A 99 -16.17 0.60 -8.15
CA ALA A 99 -17.25 1.50 -8.58
C ALA A 99 -18.13 0.90 -9.70
N VAL A 100 -17.53 0.13 -10.61
CA VAL A 100 -18.27 -0.59 -11.66
C VAL A 100 -19.13 -1.70 -11.05
N ASP A 101 -18.61 -2.46 -10.09
CA ASP A 101 -19.34 -3.51 -9.39
C ASP A 101 -20.57 -2.94 -8.65
N ILE A 102 -20.43 -1.80 -7.96
CA ILE A 102 -21.56 -1.11 -7.31
C ILE A 102 -22.61 -0.71 -8.35
N ARG A 103 -22.18 -0.10 -9.47
CA ARG A 103 -23.09 0.29 -10.55
C ARG A 103 -23.82 -0.92 -11.14
N HIS A 104 -23.11 -2.03 -11.30
CA HIS A 104 -23.65 -3.28 -11.82
C HIS A 104 -24.75 -3.81 -10.88
N LEU A 105 -24.46 -3.94 -9.58
CA LEU A 105 -25.42 -4.39 -8.57
C LEU A 105 -26.67 -3.50 -8.52
N LEU A 106 -26.52 -2.18 -8.65
CA LEU A 106 -27.66 -1.27 -8.74
C LEU A 106 -28.48 -1.50 -10.03
N GLY A 107 -27.80 -1.71 -11.16
CA GLY A 107 -28.43 -1.97 -12.45
C GLY A 107 -29.13 -3.33 -12.56
N THR A 108 -28.71 -4.32 -11.77
CA THR A 108 -29.31 -5.67 -11.76
C THR A 108 -30.34 -5.86 -10.64
N GLY A 109 -30.71 -4.81 -9.91
CA GLY A 109 -31.77 -4.89 -8.89
C GLY A 109 -31.31 -5.37 -7.50
N HIS A 110 -30.01 -5.24 -7.19
CA HIS A 110 -29.40 -5.64 -5.90
C HIS A 110 -28.92 -4.43 -5.06
N PRO A 111 -29.77 -3.44 -4.74
CA PRO A 111 -29.34 -2.21 -4.06
C PRO A 111 -28.85 -2.44 -2.62
N GLY A 112 -29.39 -3.44 -1.92
CA GLY A 112 -28.92 -3.81 -0.59
C GLY A 112 -27.47 -4.29 -0.60
N THR A 113 -27.13 -5.19 -1.52
CA THR A 113 -25.76 -5.69 -1.74
C THR A 113 -24.83 -4.56 -2.17
N ALA A 114 -25.28 -3.68 -3.08
CA ALA A 114 -24.52 -2.52 -3.52
C ALA A 114 -24.17 -1.58 -2.36
N LEU A 115 -25.15 -1.25 -1.50
CA LEU A 115 -24.95 -0.38 -0.35
C LEU A 115 -24.05 -1.02 0.71
N ALA A 116 -24.25 -2.31 0.99
CA ALA A 116 -23.39 -3.06 1.89
C ALA A 116 -21.93 -3.07 1.39
N TYR A 117 -21.73 -3.33 0.09
CA TYR A 117 -20.41 -3.33 -0.52
C TYR A 117 -19.77 -1.93 -0.54
N LEU A 118 -20.57 -0.89 -0.80
CA LEU A 118 -20.18 0.52 -0.78
C LEU A 118 -19.66 0.96 0.60
N ALA A 119 -20.30 0.51 1.68
CA ALA A 119 -19.90 0.87 3.04
C ALA A 119 -18.77 -0.04 3.56
N ALA A 120 -18.88 -1.35 3.35
CA ALA A 120 -17.96 -2.34 3.92
C ALA A 120 -16.53 -2.17 3.39
N THR A 121 -16.36 -1.89 2.09
CA THR A 121 -15.02 -1.81 1.48
C THR A 121 -14.14 -0.71 2.07
N PRO A 122 -14.54 0.58 2.10
CA PRO A 122 -13.72 1.63 2.69
C PRO A 122 -13.54 1.47 4.19
N LEU A 123 -14.57 1.02 4.92
CA LEU A 123 -14.47 0.77 6.36
C LEU A 123 -13.42 -0.31 6.64
N ALA A 124 -13.53 -1.47 5.99
CA ALA A 124 -12.57 -2.56 6.15
C ALA A 124 -11.16 -2.16 5.71
N ALA A 125 -11.02 -1.45 4.59
CA ALA A 125 -9.74 -0.97 4.09
C ALA A 125 -9.05 -0.02 5.07
N LEU A 126 -9.76 1.00 5.57
CA LEU A 126 -9.23 1.93 6.57
C LEU A 126 -8.82 1.19 7.84
N THR A 127 -9.71 0.35 8.37
CA THR A 127 -9.43 -0.45 9.57
C THR A 127 -8.18 -1.31 9.39
N ALA A 128 -8.02 -1.93 8.21
CA ALA A 128 -6.87 -2.75 7.88
C ALA A 128 -5.55 -1.95 7.84
N VAL A 129 -5.54 -0.73 7.26
CA VAL A 129 -4.36 0.16 7.28
C VAL A 129 -3.93 0.43 8.72
N TRP A 130 -4.88 0.85 9.57
CA TRP A 130 -4.61 1.24 10.96
C TRP A 130 -4.12 0.06 11.79
N LEU A 131 -4.79 -1.09 11.69
CA LEU A 131 -4.43 -2.30 12.42
C LEU A 131 -3.05 -2.83 11.99
N ALA A 132 -2.78 -2.89 10.68
CA ALA A 132 -1.50 -3.37 10.17
C ALA A 132 -0.34 -2.46 10.58
N ALA A 133 -0.52 -1.13 10.50
CA ALA A 133 0.49 -0.17 10.95
C ALA A 133 0.74 -0.28 12.48
N ALA A 134 -0.32 -0.41 13.28
CA ALA A 134 -0.20 -0.58 14.73
C ALA A 134 0.49 -1.91 15.10
N ALA A 135 0.13 -3.00 14.42
CA ALA A 135 0.76 -4.32 14.61
C ALA A 135 2.25 -4.28 14.24
N ALA A 136 2.60 -3.66 13.10
CA ALA A 136 3.98 -3.48 12.68
C ALA A 136 4.80 -2.74 13.75
N ARG A 137 4.31 -1.60 14.25
CA ARG A 137 4.98 -0.85 15.34
C ARG A 137 5.15 -1.66 16.61
N ARG A 138 4.13 -2.42 17.02
CA ARG A 138 4.20 -3.28 18.21
C ARG A 138 5.27 -4.36 18.06
N ALA A 139 5.34 -5.01 16.90
CA ALA A 139 6.36 -6.02 16.61
C ALA A 139 7.78 -5.44 16.67
N LEU A 140 7.99 -4.22 16.16
CA LEU A 140 9.29 -3.54 16.21
C LEU A 140 9.70 -3.18 17.65
N ARG A 141 8.78 -2.66 18.46
CA ARG A 141 9.05 -2.38 19.88
C ARG A 141 9.38 -3.65 20.68
N GLY A 142 8.71 -4.76 20.38
CA GLY A 142 9.02 -6.07 20.97
C GLY A 142 10.44 -6.55 20.64
N ARG A 143 10.89 -6.33 19.40
CA ARG A 143 12.26 -6.67 18.96
C ARG A 143 13.35 -5.86 19.67
N HIS A 144 13.14 -4.56 19.90
CA HIS A 144 14.09 -3.74 20.66
C HIS A 144 14.22 -4.14 22.13
N ARG A 145 13.14 -4.66 22.75
CA ARG A 145 13.17 -5.12 24.15
C ARG A 145 13.92 -6.45 24.34
N LEU A 146 14.08 -7.24 23.28
CA LEU A 146 14.73 -8.55 23.31
C LEU A 146 16.21 -8.50 22.89
N ALA A 147 16.73 -7.33 22.49
CA ALA A 147 18.15 -7.16 22.20
C ALA A 147 18.93 -7.17 23.55
N PRO A 148 19.81 -8.17 23.79
CA PRO A 148 20.57 -8.21 25.03
C PRO A 148 21.52 -7.01 25.11
N ALA A 149 21.60 -6.39 26.29
CA ALA A 149 22.59 -5.36 26.60
C ALA A 149 24.00 -5.98 26.55
N THR A 150 24.58 -6.10 25.35
CA THR A 150 25.96 -6.51 25.19
C THR A 150 26.88 -5.35 25.57
N GLY A 151 27.48 -5.44 26.75
CA GLY A 151 28.84 -4.93 26.99
C GLY A 151 28.97 -3.59 27.70
N SER A 152 28.72 -3.55 29.02
CA SER A 152 29.54 -2.73 29.92
C SER A 152 30.13 -3.63 30.99
N LYS A 153 31.25 -4.27 30.65
CA LYS A 153 32.23 -4.79 31.62
C LYS A 153 33.61 -4.53 31.05
N GLY A 154 34.29 -3.55 31.61
CA GLY A 154 35.70 -3.27 31.34
C GLY A 154 36.13 -1.97 32.01
N GLY A 155 36.55 -2.05 33.28
CA GLY A 155 37.24 -0.92 33.94
C GLY A 155 37.01 -0.76 35.44
N ALA A 156 37.02 -1.85 36.22
CA ALA A 156 37.33 -1.76 37.65
C ALA A 156 38.54 -2.67 37.91
N ARG A 157 39.65 -2.03 38.30
CA ARG A 157 40.95 -2.54 38.80
C ARG A 157 42.02 -1.58 38.23
N ALA A 158 42.95 -1.02 38.96
CA ALA A 158 43.24 -0.89 40.39
C ALA A 158 44.23 0.28 40.49
#